data_AF-A0A969T587-F1
#
_entry.id   AF-A0A969T587-F1
#
_cell.length_a   1.000
_cell.length_b   1.000
_cell.length_c   1.000
_cell.angle_alpha   90.00
_cell.angle_beta   90.00
_cell.angle_gamma   90.00
#
_symmetry.space_group_name_H-M   'P 1'
#
loop_
_entity.id
_entity.type
_entity.pdbx_description
1 polymer ?
#
loop_
_entity_poly.entity_id
_entity_poly.type
_entity_poly.pdbx_seq_one_letter_code
_entity_poly.pdbx_strand_id
1 'polypeptide(L)'
;MNRLKNLIAKFSFLAMAMSLFALGCGDGSTEQTDENNGDTVVAIADQAEKLVYPLPTPLEITNMLNKAGASYILDLSNQPGNVDKYFTESQKALNLGVYGADLSYSATYNKSQETMDFFVAN
;
A
#
# COMPACT_ATOMS: atom_id res chain seq x y z
N MET A 1 15.29 -14.03 52.48
CA MET A 1 16.14 -12.86 52.12
C MET A 1 16.65 -12.88 50.67
N ASN A 2 16.87 -14.05 50.02
CA ASN A 2 17.45 -14.11 48.67
C ASN A 2 16.45 -13.85 47.51
N ARG A 3 15.14 -14.04 47.76
CA ARG A 3 14.08 -13.77 46.77
C ARG A 3 13.86 -12.26 46.55
N LEU A 4 13.97 -11.47 47.61
CA LEU A 4 13.83 -10.01 47.58
C LEU A 4 15.01 -9.35 46.85
N LYS A 5 16.23 -9.82 47.10
CA LYS A 5 17.44 -9.36 46.40
C LYS A 5 17.38 -9.66 44.89
N ASN A 6 16.87 -10.83 44.50
CA ASN A 6 16.68 -11.18 43.09
C ASN A 6 15.54 -10.38 42.43
N LEU A 7 14.53 -9.96 43.19
CA LEU A 7 13.45 -9.10 42.68
C LEU A 7 13.94 -7.67 42.44
N ILE A 8 14.75 -7.13 43.37
CA ILE A 8 15.39 -5.82 43.23
C ILE A 8 16.40 -5.83 42.07
N ALA A 9 17.19 -6.90 41.91
CA ALA A 9 18.13 -7.04 40.80
C ALA A 9 17.41 -7.11 39.44
N LYS A 10 16.26 -7.79 39.35
CA LYS A 10 15.43 -7.82 38.13
C LYS A 10 14.83 -6.46 37.80
N PHE A 11 14.38 -5.72 38.80
CA PHE A 11 13.86 -4.36 38.61
C PHE A 11 14.95 -3.39 38.15
N SER A 12 16.16 -3.51 38.72
CA SER A 12 17.33 -2.72 38.31
C SER A 12 17.77 -3.04 36.87
N PHE A 13 17.69 -4.31 36.46
CA PHE A 13 18.00 -4.71 35.09
C PHE A 13 16.94 -4.22 34.08
N LEU A 14 15.66 -4.26 34.46
CA LEU A 14 14.55 -3.76 33.63
C LEU A 14 14.58 -2.23 33.46
N ALA A 15 14.93 -1.49 34.51
CA ALA A 15 15.07 -0.03 34.45
C ALA A 15 16.24 0.41 33.56
N MET A 16 17.33 -0.37 33.51
CA MET A 16 18.49 -0.09 32.66
C MET A 16 18.25 -0.43 31.18
N ALA A 17 17.34 -1.35 30.87
CA ALA A 17 16.94 -1.65 29.50
C ALA A 17 16.00 -0.58 28.90
N MET A 18 15.24 0.13 29.74
CA MET A 18 14.24 1.11 29.32
C MET A 18 14.85 2.49 28.99
N SER A 19 16.05 2.79 29.49
CA SER A 19 16.77 4.04 29.17
C SER A 19 17.39 4.05 27.77
N LEU A 20 17.47 2.89 27.09
CA LEU A 20 18.00 2.79 25.72
C LEU A 20 16.98 3.19 24.63
N PHE A 21 15.71 3.45 24.98
CA PHE A 21 14.68 3.88 24.04
C PHE A 21 14.49 5.42 23.97
N ALA A 22 15.17 6.20 24.81
CA ALA A 22 14.92 7.65 24.94
C ALA A 22 15.80 8.55 24.04
N LEU A 23 16.58 7.99 23.11
CA LEU A 23 17.41 8.76 22.16
C LEU A 23 16.80 8.87 20.74
N GLY A 24 15.47 8.76 20.62
CA GLY A 24 14.74 8.93 19.37
C GLY A 24 13.89 10.21 19.34
N CYS A 25 14.53 11.38 19.37
CA CYS A 25 13.88 12.65 19.01
C CYS A 25 14.74 13.33 17.95
N GLY A 26 14.18 13.45 16.74
CA GLY A 26 14.80 14.08 15.57
C GLY A 26 13.79 15.00 14.90
N ASP A 27 13.83 16.24 15.37
CA ASP A 27 13.55 17.52 14.71
C ASP A 27 12.16 17.81 14.10
N GLY A 28 11.64 18.98 14.49
CA GLY A 28 10.44 19.59 13.94
C GLY A 28 10.79 20.88 13.22
N SER A 29 10.26 21.07 12.01
CA SER A 29 10.13 22.38 11.37
C SER A 29 8.96 22.40 10.38
N THR A 30 7.97 23.23 10.75
CA THR A 30 7.03 24.06 9.99
C THR A 30 6.99 23.97 8.46
N GLU A 31 5.75 23.82 7.98
CA GLU A 31 5.10 24.29 6.74
C GLU A 31 5.97 24.66 5.52
N GLN A 32 5.72 23.96 4.41
CA GLN A 32 5.55 24.60 3.11
C GLN A 32 4.27 24.11 2.43
N THR A 33 3.35 25.05 2.25
CA THR A 33 2.29 25.01 1.25
C THR A 33 2.95 25.00 -0.12
N ASP A 34 2.79 23.91 -0.87
CA ASP A 34 2.93 23.92 -2.33
C ASP A 34 1.59 23.56 -2.94
N GLU A 35 0.77 24.59 -3.14
CA GLU A 35 -0.19 24.60 -4.24
C GLU A 35 0.61 24.55 -5.56
N ASN A 36 0.69 23.37 -6.17
CA ASN A 36 0.87 23.30 -7.61
C ASN A 36 -0.39 22.69 -8.23
N ASN A 37 -1.30 23.60 -8.54
CA ASN A 37 -2.36 23.40 -9.51
C ASN A 37 -1.70 23.04 -10.85
N GLY A 38 -1.81 21.77 -11.21
CA GLY A 38 -1.18 21.23 -12.41
C GLY A 38 -1.87 19.92 -12.76
N ASP A 39 -3.17 20.02 -13.03
CA ASP A 39 -3.93 19.05 -13.81
C ASP A 39 -3.12 18.71 -15.07
N THR A 40 -2.28 17.70 -14.95
CA THR A 40 -1.41 17.21 -16.01
C THR A 40 -2.20 16.19 -16.81
N VAL A 41 -3.39 16.58 -17.25
CA VAL A 41 -4.00 16.06 -18.49
C VAL A 41 -3.24 16.72 -19.65
N VAL A 42 -1.92 16.54 -19.65
CA VAL A 42 -1.04 16.99 -20.73
C VAL A 42 -1.23 15.98 -21.87
N ALA A 43 -2.03 16.41 -22.85
CA ALA A 43 -1.85 16.08 -24.26
C ALA A 43 -1.69 14.58 -24.63
N ILE A 44 -2.44 13.67 -24.00
CA ILE A 44 -2.53 12.27 -24.48
C ILE A 44 -3.43 12.18 -25.72
N ALA A 45 -4.40 13.10 -25.87
CA ALA A 45 -5.39 13.06 -26.95
C ALA A 45 -4.77 13.18 -28.35
N ASP A 46 -3.83 14.11 -28.55
CA ASP A 46 -3.23 14.37 -29.86
C ASP A 46 -2.17 13.34 -30.29
N GLN A 47 -1.65 12.53 -29.37
CA GLN A 47 -0.71 11.42 -29.69
C GLN A 47 -1.41 10.06 -29.81
N ALA A 48 -2.62 9.91 -29.26
CA ALA A 48 -3.40 8.68 -29.36
C ALA A 48 -3.80 8.35 -30.81
N GLU A 49 -4.00 9.36 -31.66
CA GLU A 49 -4.40 9.18 -33.06
C GLU A 49 -3.30 8.48 -33.90
N LYS A 50 -2.03 8.59 -33.51
CA LYS A 50 -0.89 7.98 -34.21
C LYS A 50 -0.43 6.63 -33.69
N LEU A 51 -1.03 6.13 -32.60
CA LEU A 51 -0.66 4.86 -31.97
C LEU A 51 -1.86 3.91 -31.84
N VAL A 52 -2.67 3.78 -32.89
CA VAL A 52 -3.63 2.67 -33.00
C VAL A 52 -2.87 1.39 -33.37
N TYR A 53 -1.92 0.98 -32.52
CA TYR A 53 -1.61 -0.43 -32.42
C TYR A 53 -2.88 -1.13 -31.97
N PRO A 54 -3.23 -2.30 -32.51
CA PRO A 54 -4.33 -3.08 -31.97
C PRO A 54 -3.95 -3.47 -30.54
N LEU A 55 -4.40 -2.68 -29.57
CA LEU A 55 -4.30 -3.05 -28.18
C LEU A 55 -5.24 -4.24 -27.99
N PRO A 56 -4.72 -5.38 -27.52
CA PRO A 56 -5.58 -6.51 -27.19
C PRO A 56 -6.61 -6.05 -26.16
N THR A 57 -7.82 -6.59 -26.27
CA THR A 57 -8.87 -6.37 -25.29
C THR A 57 -8.39 -6.84 -23.90
N PRO A 58 -8.95 -6.30 -22.80
CA PRO A 58 -8.61 -6.75 -21.45
C PRO A 58 -8.72 -8.28 -21.30
N LEU A 59 -9.72 -8.90 -21.92
CA LEU A 59 -9.89 -10.35 -21.93
C LEU A 59 -8.76 -11.09 -22.66
N GLU A 60 -8.29 -10.56 -23.79
CA GLU A 60 -7.15 -11.12 -24.52
C GLU A 60 -5.86 -11.02 -23.72
N ILE A 61 -5.61 -9.90 -23.04
CA ILE A 61 -4.46 -9.72 -22.15
C ILE A 61 -4.49 -10.76 -21.02
N THR A 62 -5.64 -10.94 -20.37
CA THR A 62 -5.85 -11.97 -19.36
C THR A 62 -5.54 -13.36 -19.89
N ASN A 63 -6.04 -13.70 -21.08
CA ASN A 63 -5.78 -14.99 -21.70
C ASN A 63 -4.30 -15.18 -22.05
N MET A 64 -3.61 -14.12 -22.49
CA MET A 64 -2.17 -14.15 -22.77
C MET A 64 -1.36 -14.38 -21.49
N LEU A 65 -1.69 -13.69 -20.39
CA LEU A 65 -1.05 -13.87 -19.08
C LEU A 65 -1.24 -15.31 -18.56
N ASN A 66 -2.47 -15.83 -18.62
CA ASN A 66 -2.77 -17.20 -18.24
C ASN A 66 -2.00 -18.22 -19.11
N LYS A 67 -1.93 -18.01 -20.43
CA LYS A 67 -1.16 -18.86 -21.36
C LYS A 67 0.35 -18.80 -21.10
N ALA A 68 0.87 -17.66 -20.68
CA ALA A 68 2.27 -17.49 -20.31
C ALA A 68 2.63 -18.21 -18.99
N GLY A 69 1.63 -18.75 -18.27
CA GLY A 69 1.84 -19.40 -16.98
C GLY A 69 2.16 -18.42 -15.85
N ALA A 70 1.91 -17.12 -16.07
CA ALA A 70 2.03 -16.13 -15.01
C ALA A 70 1.00 -16.50 -13.94
N SER A 71 1.48 -16.82 -12.74
CA SER A 71 0.61 -17.17 -11.62
C SER A 71 0.17 -15.92 -10.88
N TYR A 72 -1.00 -15.99 -10.26
CA TYR A 72 -1.45 -14.96 -9.33
C TYR A 72 -0.52 -14.94 -8.10
N ILE A 73 0.00 -13.76 -7.76
CA ILE A 73 0.86 -13.56 -6.58
C ILE A 73 0.19 -12.52 -5.70
N LEU A 74 -0.48 -12.98 -4.64
CA LEU A 74 -1.22 -12.10 -3.72
C LEU A 74 -0.33 -11.04 -3.08
N ASP A 75 0.92 -11.38 -2.77
CA ASP A 75 1.87 -10.47 -2.11
C ASP A 75 2.30 -9.28 -2.97
N LEU A 76 1.95 -9.25 -4.27
CA LEU A 76 2.13 -8.07 -5.11
C LEU A 76 1.07 -6.99 -4.87
N SER A 77 -0.08 -7.37 -4.34
CA SER A 77 -1.19 -6.46 -4.05
C SER A 77 -1.03 -5.79 -2.70
N ASN A 78 -1.65 -4.62 -2.54
CA ASN A 78 -1.77 -3.99 -1.25
C ASN A 78 -2.56 -4.90 -0.30
N GLN A 79 -2.28 -4.89 1.00
CA GLN A 79 -3.07 -5.71 1.92
C GLN A 79 -4.40 -5.02 2.25
N PRO A 80 -5.56 -5.70 2.17
CA PRO A 80 -6.87 -5.12 2.53
C PRO A 80 -6.91 -4.51 3.94
N GLY A 81 -6.20 -5.13 4.89
CA GLY A 81 -6.08 -4.64 6.27
C GLY A 81 -5.30 -3.32 6.43
N ASN A 82 -4.73 -2.77 5.35
CA ASN A 82 -4.09 -1.46 5.40
C ASN A 82 -5.10 -0.31 5.41
N VAL A 83 -6.41 -0.54 5.22
CA VAL A 83 -7.45 0.51 5.18
C VAL A 83 -7.33 1.52 6.33
N ASP A 84 -7.07 1.03 7.54
CA ASP A 84 -6.94 1.87 8.75
C ASP A 84 -5.65 2.72 8.79
N LYS A 85 -4.70 2.47 7.89
CA LYS A 85 -3.43 3.22 7.80
C LYS A 85 -3.55 4.48 6.94
N TYR A 86 -4.64 4.65 6.20
CA TYR A 86 -4.86 5.79 5.32
C TYR A 86 -5.78 6.82 6.00
N PHE A 87 -5.17 7.78 6.68
CA PHE A 87 -5.89 8.72 7.54
C PHE A 87 -6.36 9.97 6.79
N THR A 88 -5.53 10.50 5.91
CA THR A 88 -5.85 11.74 5.19
C THR A 88 -6.69 11.45 3.97
N GLU A 89 -7.50 12.42 3.55
CA GLU A 89 -8.33 12.31 2.35
C GLU A 89 -7.48 12.07 1.09
N SER A 90 -6.30 12.70 1.00
CA SER A 90 -5.36 12.45 -0.10
C SER A 90 -4.83 11.02 -0.10
N GLN A 91 -4.53 10.45 1.07
CA GLN A 91 -4.09 9.05 1.20
C GLN A 91 -5.20 8.10 0.77
N LYS A 92 -6.43 8.30 1.25
CA LYS A 92 -7.59 7.49 0.87
C LYS A 92 -7.87 7.56 -0.62
N ALA A 93 -7.84 8.75 -1.22
CA ALA A 93 -8.06 8.95 -2.64
C ALA A 93 -7.02 8.23 -3.51
N LEU A 94 -5.74 8.28 -3.12
CA LEU A 94 -4.70 7.50 -3.80
C LEU A 94 -4.93 5.99 -3.62
N ASN A 95 -5.26 5.57 -2.40
CA ASN A 95 -5.39 4.17 -2.09
C ASN A 95 -6.66 3.52 -2.67
N LEU A 96 -7.70 4.30 -2.95
CA LEU A 96 -8.85 3.89 -3.75
C LEU A 96 -8.42 3.41 -5.14
N GLY A 97 -7.50 4.12 -5.79
CA GLY A 97 -6.93 3.70 -7.08
C GLY A 97 -6.11 2.42 -6.97
N VAL A 98 -5.30 2.29 -5.91
CA VAL A 98 -4.50 1.09 -5.63
C VAL A 98 -5.39 -0.13 -5.43
N TYR A 99 -6.39 -0.05 -4.54
CA TYR A 99 -7.34 -1.14 -4.33
C TYR A 99 -8.19 -1.44 -5.56
N GLY A 100 -8.51 -0.43 -6.38
CA GLY A 100 -9.17 -0.65 -7.68
C GLY A 100 -8.32 -1.46 -8.66
N ALA A 101 -7.00 -1.22 -8.70
CA ALA A 101 -6.08 -2.01 -9.50
C ALA A 101 -5.95 -3.46 -8.98
N ASP A 102 -5.83 -3.63 -7.66
CA ASP A 102 -5.75 -4.95 -7.01
C ASP A 102 -7.05 -5.76 -7.16
N LEU A 103 -8.20 -5.09 -7.13
CA LEU A 103 -9.50 -5.68 -7.44
C LEU A 103 -9.55 -6.17 -8.89
N SER A 104 -9.10 -5.36 -9.85
CA SER A 104 -9.05 -5.76 -11.26
C SER A 104 -8.07 -6.92 -11.49
N TYR A 105 -6.93 -6.92 -10.78
CA TYR A 105 -5.94 -7.98 -10.83
C TYR A 105 -6.50 -9.30 -10.28
N SER A 106 -7.09 -9.29 -9.08
CA SER A 106 -7.71 -10.48 -8.49
C SER A 106 -8.89 -11.01 -9.34
N ALA A 107 -9.72 -10.12 -9.89
CA ALA A 107 -10.83 -10.49 -10.76
C ALA A 107 -10.34 -11.15 -12.06
N THR A 108 -9.27 -10.62 -12.66
CA THR A 108 -8.60 -11.16 -13.85
C THR A 108 -8.13 -12.61 -13.67
N TYR A 109 -7.72 -12.96 -12.45
CA TYR A 109 -7.26 -14.31 -12.08
C TYR A 109 -8.35 -15.17 -11.41
N ASN A 110 -9.61 -14.74 -11.45
CA ASN A 110 -10.75 -15.43 -10.82
C ASN A 110 -10.55 -15.71 -9.31
N LYS A 111 -9.96 -14.76 -8.59
CA LYS A 111 -9.72 -14.82 -7.14
C LYS A 111 -10.85 -14.16 -6.38
N SER A 112 -12.01 -14.82 -6.35
CA SER A 112 -13.26 -14.21 -5.87
C SER A 112 -13.22 -13.74 -4.43
N GLN A 113 -12.50 -14.42 -3.53
CA GLN A 113 -12.41 -13.98 -2.13
C GLN A 113 -11.60 -12.68 -2.03
N GLU A 114 -10.43 -12.66 -2.64
CA GLU A 114 -9.52 -11.51 -2.67
C GLU A 114 -10.17 -10.32 -3.40
N THR A 115 -10.92 -10.57 -4.47
CA THR A 115 -11.73 -9.55 -5.13
C THR A 115 -12.75 -8.91 -4.19
N MET A 116 -13.43 -9.71 -3.34
CA MET A 116 -14.36 -9.17 -2.35
C MET A 116 -13.62 -8.42 -1.25
N ASP A 117 -12.47 -8.92 -0.80
CA ASP A 117 -11.66 -8.25 0.22
C ASP A 117 -11.21 -6.85 -0.27
N PHE A 118 -10.80 -6.75 -1.54
CA PHE A 118 -10.45 -5.46 -2.19
C PHE A 118 -11.63 -4.57 -2.53
N PHE A 119 -12.85 -5.11 -2.60
CA PHE A 119 -14.08 -4.35 -2.81
C PHE A 119 -14.63 -3.73 -1.51
N VAL A 120 -14.22 -4.28 -0.36
CA VAL A 120 -14.64 -3.80 0.96
C VAL A 120 -13.58 -2.89 1.60
N ALA A 121 -12.31 -3.01 1.21
CA ALA A 121 -11.19 -2.28 1.79
C ALA A 121 -11.01 -0.82 1.29
N ASN A 122 -11.87 -0.37 0.39
CA ASN A 122 -11.82 0.90 -0.34
C ASN A 122 -12.93 1.87 0.06
#